data_AF-A0AAJ2FQ87-F1
#
_entry.id   AF-A0AAJ2FQ87-F1
#
_cell.length_a   1.000
_cell.length_b   1.000
_cell.length_c   1.000
_cell.angle_alpha   90.00
_cell.angle_beta   90.00
_cell.angle_gamma   90.00
#
_symmetry.space_group_name_H-M   'P 1'
#
loop_
_entity.id
_entity.type
_entity.pdbx_description
1 polymer ?
#
loop_
_entity_poly.entity_id
_entity_poly.type
_entity_poly.pdbx_seq_one_letter_code
_entity_poly.pdbx_strand_id
1 'polypeptide(L)'
;MFNFFKKNTPAAPSVPQPLCGRKGHIGGIEALLLDGDLYFFGFDYQGDLVISPLIPDATVMARFASEHMEQRDGAHDEAYWRELVGCAIDDSLLCDPESRNFDTRMLAKAIRCLGRVRSESTPEPGFVIPYHLRYLLEAAAGSEGVNDEDSEALIGIVTGEDPVPEGLSLSDVAGRLQNYLDSLVDAAPGNWATLFAMLRSR
;
A
#
# COMPACT_ATOMS: atom_id res chain seq x y z
N MET A 1 49.77 -3.79 -28.80
CA MET A 1 49.26 -4.51 -27.62
C MET A 1 48.03 -3.75 -27.16
N PHE A 2 46.82 -4.27 -27.42
CA PHE A 2 45.56 -3.55 -27.20
C PHE A 2 45.19 -3.55 -25.72
N ASN A 3 45.04 -2.36 -25.13
CA ASN A 3 44.49 -2.20 -23.78
C ASN A 3 42.99 -2.49 -23.83
N PHE A 4 42.56 -3.57 -23.19
CA PHE A 4 41.17 -3.87 -22.93
C PHE A 4 40.59 -2.83 -21.97
N PHE A 5 39.66 -2.01 -22.45
CA PHE A 5 38.76 -1.26 -21.60
C PHE A 5 37.91 -2.26 -20.80
N LYS A 6 38.18 -2.39 -19.49
CA LYS A 6 37.21 -2.96 -18.56
C LYS A 6 35.99 -2.05 -18.59
N LYS A 7 34.93 -2.47 -19.27
CA LYS A 7 33.59 -1.91 -19.08
C LYS A 7 33.28 -2.04 -17.59
N ASN A 8 33.17 -0.91 -16.90
CA ASN A 8 32.50 -0.86 -15.60
C ASN A 8 31.04 -1.24 -15.86
N THR A 9 30.71 -2.52 -15.69
CA THR A 9 29.32 -2.93 -15.59
C THR A 9 28.72 -2.19 -14.39
N PRO A 10 27.65 -1.41 -14.54
CA PRO A 10 26.99 -0.80 -13.39
C PRO A 10 26.65 -1.91 -12.39
N ALA A 11 26.95 -1.68 -11.11
CA ALA A 11 26.57 -2.61 -10.06
C ALA A 11 25.06 -2.85 -10.14
N ALA A 12 24.64 -4.11 -9.99
CA ALA A 12 23.23 -4.42 -9.92
C ALA A 12 22.57 -3.57 -8.80
N PRO A 13 21.33 -3.08 -9.01
CA PRO A 13 20.62 -2.35 -7.97
C PRO A 13 20.55 -3.20 -6.69
N SER A 14 20.80 -2.56 -5.54
CA SER A 14 20.78 -3.22 -4.24
C SER A 14 19.37 -3.70 -3.90
N VAL A 15 19.24 -4.94 -3.44
CA VAL A 15 17.99 -5.51 -2.95
C VAL A 15 17.60 -4.82 -1.63
N PRO A 16 16.39 -4.26 -1.49
CA PRO A 16 15.96 -3.61 -0.27
C PRO A 16 15.76 -4.64 0.86
N GLN A 17 15.82 -4.19 2.11
CA GLN A 17 15.48 -5.05 3.25
C GLN A 17 13.95 -5.23 3.39
N PRO A 18 13.48 -6.35 3.93
CA PRO A 18 12.06 -6.51 4.29
C PRO A 18 11.63 -5.46 5.31
N LEU A 19 10.32 -5.24 5.40
CA LEU A 19 9.76 -4.46 6.49
C LEU A 19 10.15 -5.08 7.84
N CYS A 20 10.18 -4.28 8.90
CA CYS A 20 10.69 -4.73 10.20
C CYS A 20 9.95 -5.98 10.69
N GLY A 21 10.70 -7.00 11.12
CA GLY A 21 10.13 -8.28 11.56
C GLY A 21 9.61 -9.20 10.45
N ARG A 22 9.73 -8.82 9.17
CA ARG A 22 9.13 -9.57 8.05
C ARG A 22 10.05 -10.52 7.28
N LYS A 23 11.28 -10.73 7.78
CA LYS A 23 12.23 -11.62 7.12
C LYS A 23 11.82 -13.09 7.29
N GLY A 24 11.83 -13.85 6.19
CA GLY A 24 11.52 -15.28 6.18
C GLY A 24 10.03 -15.60 6.21
N HIS A 25 9.16 -14.62 5.96
CA HIS A 25 7.72 -14.88 5.86
C HIS A 25 7.40 -15.76 4.65
N ILE A 26 6.41 -16.64 4.84
CA ILE A 26 5.82 -17.43 3.76
C ILE A 26 4.80 -16.55 3.06
N GLY A 27 4.96 -16.32 1.75
CA GLY A 27 4.12 -15.36 1.05
C GLY A 27 4.19 -15.44 -0.47
N GLY A 28 3.35 -14.65 -1.13
CA GLY A 28 3.34 -14.46 -2.57
C GLY A 28 3.84 -13.08 -2.98
N ILE A 29 3.86 -12.84 -4.28
CA ILE A 29 4.15 -11.54 -4.86
C ILE A 29 2.84 -10.96 -5.37
N GLU A 30 2.58 -9.72 -5.00
CA GLU A 30 1.44 -8.92 -5.42
C GLU A 30 1.95 -7.66 -6.11
N ALA A 31 1.06 -6.97 -6.83
CA ALA A 31 1.39 -5.73 -7.50
C ALA A 31 0.27 -4.71 -7.42
N LEU A 32 0.65 -3.44 -7.46
CA LEU A 32 -0.27 -2.30 -7.59
C LEU A 32 0.25 -1.30 -8.62
N LEU A 33 -0.67 -0.54 -9.18
CA LEU A 33 -0.38 0.62 -10.03
C LEU A 33 -0.57 1.89 -9.21
N LEU A 34 0.43 2.78 -9.24
CA LEU A 34 0.35 4.11 -8.67
C LEU A 34 0.72 5.12 -9.75
N ASP A 35 -0.22 5.99 -10.13
CA ASP A 35 -0.05 6.94 -11.23
C ASP A 35 0.36 6.28 -12.57
N GLY A 36 -0.01 5.00 -12.74
CA GLY A 36 0.34 4.18 -13.89
C GLY A 36 1.69 3.46 -13.79
N ASP A 37 2.49 3.74 -12.75
CA ASP A 37 3.73 3.02 -12.47
C ASP A 37 3.43 1.72 -11.70
N LEU A 38 4.02 0.62 -12.15
CA LEU A 38 3.85 -0.70 -11.53
C LEU A 38 4.84 -0.89 -10.38
N TYR A 39 4.31 -1.25 -9.23
CA TYR A 39 5.08 -1.62 -8.05
C TYR A 39 4.72 -3.03 -7.61
N PHE A 40 5.73 -3.79 -7.20
CA PHE A 40 5.58 -5.11 -6.63
C PHE A 40 5.79 -5.07 -5.12
N PHE A 41 5.18 -6.02 -4.42
CA PHE A 41 5.44 -6.24 -3.00
C PHE A 41 5.24 -7.72 -2.63
N GLY A 42 5.93 -8.16 -1.58
CA GLY A 42 5.69 -9.47 -0.96
C GLY A 42 4.49 -9.38 0.00
N PHE A 43 3.67 -10.43 0.04
CA PHE A 43 2.50 -10.51 0.91
C PHE A 43 2.40 -11.88 1.61
N ASP A 44 2.25 -11.87 2.92
CA ASP A 44 1.95 -13.05 3.73
C ASP A 44 0.43 -13.20 3.88
N TYR A 45 -0.16 -14.10 3.09
CA TYR A 45 -1.62 -14.32 3.09
C TYR A 45 -2.16 -14.93 4.38
N GLN A 46 -1.31 -15.58 5.19
CA GLN A 46 -1.75 -16.17 6.44
C GLN A 46 -1.67 -15.16 7.59
N GLY A 47 -0.60 -14.38 7.61
CA GLY A 47 -0.41 -13.28 8.56
C GLY A 47 -1.29 -12.06 8.25
N ASP A 48 -1.74 -11.92 7.00
CA ASP A 48 -2.43 -10.75 6.47
C ASP A 48 -1.55 -9.49 6.45
N LEU A 49 -0.32 -9.65 5.93
CA LEU A 49 0.76 -8.69 6.17
C LEU A 49 1.59 -8.45 4.92
N VAL A 50 1.91 -7.18 4.65
CA VAL A 50 2.90 -6.82 3.64
C VAL A 50 4.30 -7.10 4.18
N ILE A 51 5.13 -7.72 3.34
CA ILE A 51 6.48 -8.17 3.68
C ILE A 51 7.54 -7.14 3.27
N SER A 52 7.33 -6.44 2.16
CA SER A 52 8.35 -5.62 1.51
C SER A 52 7.95 -4.14 1.36
N PRO A 53 8.93 -3.25 1.10
CA PRO A 53 8.66 -1.98 0.44
C PRO A 53 8.01 -2.19 -0.94
N LEU A 54 7.47 -1.13 -1.54
CA LEU A 54 7.02 -1.12 -2.93
C LEU A 54 8.23 -1.07 -3.87
N ILE A 55 8.41 -2.09 -4.70
CA ILE A 55 9.57 -2.30 -5.55
C ILE A 55 9.17 -2.08 -7.03
N PRO A 56 9.71 -1.07 -7.74
CA PRO A 56 9.31 -0.75 -9.11
C PRO A 56 10.03 -1.57 -10.20
N ASP A 57 10.84 -2.56 -9.80
CA ASP A 57 11.63 -3.38 -10.74
C ASP A 57 11.37 -4.87 -10.47
N ALA A 58 10.86 -5.56 -11.50
CA ALA A 58 10.52 -6.98 -11.46
C ALA A 58 11.72 -7.89 -11.12
N THR A 59 12.91 -7.55 -11.61
CA THR A 59 14.14 -8.32 -11.33
C THR A 59 14.58 -8.11 -9.89
N VAL A 60 14.46 -6.88 -9.37
CA VAL A 60 14.74 -6.59 -7.96
C VAL A 60 13.72 -7.28 -7.05
N MET A 61 12.44 -7.33 -7.44
CA MET A 61 11.42 -8.05 -6.67
C MET A 61 11.69 -9.55 -6.59
N ALA A 62 12.06 -10.19 -7.70
CA ALA A 62 12.39 -11.62 -7.71
C ALA A 62 13.60 -11.94 -6.81
N ARG A 63 14.62 -11.07 -6.83
CA ARG A 63 15.78 -11.19 -5.92
C ARG A 63 15.41 -10.98 -4.47
N PHE A 64 14.60 -9.96 -4.18
CA PHE A 64 14.07 -9.70 -2.85
C PHE A 64 13.40 -10.95 -2.30
N ALA A 65 12.49 -11.55 -3.07
CA ALA A 65 11.76 -12.73 -2.62
C ALA A 65 12.71 -13.94 -2.44
N SER A 66 13.66 -14.15 -3.35
CA SER A 66 14.64 -15.24 -3.21
C SER A 66 15.53 -15.09 -1.97
N GLU A 67 15.89 -13.87 -1.58
CA GLU A 67 16.77 -13.61 -0.44
C GLU A 67 16.03 -13.57 0.91
N HIS A 68 14.73 -13.29 0.91
CA HIS A 68 14.02 -12.88 2.13
C HIS A 68 12.66 -13.54 2.36
N MET A 69 12.12 -14.28 1.41
CA MET A 69 10.80 -14.91 1.51
C MET A 69 10.87 -16.42 1.31
N GLU A 70 9.84 -17.11 1.80
CA GLU A 70 9.66 -18.54 1.61
C GLU A 70 8.30 -18.86 0.97
N GLN A 71 8.17 -20.06 0.45
CA GLN A 71 6.89 -20.70 0.14
C GLN A 71 6.58 -21.78 1.19
N ARG A 72 5.39 -22.37 1.13
CA ARG A 72 4.98 -23.43 2.06
C ARG A 72 5.88 -24.67 2.01
N ASP A 73 6.57 -24.89 0.90
CA ASP A 73 7.53 -25.97 0.67
C ASP A 73 9.00 -25.54 0.85
N GLY A 74 9.24 -24.30 1.32
CA GLY A 74 10.54 -23.78 1.70
C GLY A 74 11.06 -22.67 0.78
N ALA A 75 12.39 -22.50 0.77
CA ALA A 75 13.06 -21.49 -0.01
C ALA A 75 13.15 -21.86 -1.49
N HIS A 76 13.00 -20.87 -2.36
CA HIS A 76 13.11 -21.00 -3.82
C HIS A 76 14.09 -19.98 -4.41
N ASP A 77 14.60 -20.30 -5.60
CA ASP A 77 15.56 -19.47 -6.30
C ASP A 77 14.92 -18.27 -7.04
N GLU A 78 15.76 -17.36 -7.54
CA GLU A 78 15.29 -16.17 -8.27
C GLU A 78 14.48 -16.53 -9.54
N ALA A 79 14.71 -17.70 -10.16
CA ALA A 79 13.98 -18.09 -11.36
C ALA A 79 12.53 -18.42 -11.06
N TYR A 80 12.29 -19.18 -9.99
CA TYR A 80 10.95 -19.43 -9.47
C TYR A 80 10.21 -18.12 -9.14
N TRP A 81 10.85 -17.23 -8.38
CA TRP A 81 10.20 -15.97 -7.99
C TRP A 81 9.92 -15.05 -9.19
N ARG A 82 10.74 -15.10 -10.23
CA ARG A 82 10.49 -14.34 -11.48
C ARG A 82 9.22 -14.79 -12.18
N GLU A 83 8.87 -16.07 -12.13
CA GLU A 83 7.59 -16.57 -12.65
C GLU A 83 6.42 -15.97 -11.86
N LEU A 84 6.51 -15.93 -10.53
CA LEU A 84 5.49 -15.32 -9.67
C LEU A 84 5.37 -13.80 -9.86
N VAL A 85 6.49 -13.09 -10.08
CA VAL A 85 6.45 -11.67 -10.47
C VAL A 85 5.66 -11.50 -11.77
N GLY A 86 5.85 -12.39 -12.74
CA GLY A 86 5.07 -12.39 -13.98
C GLY A 86 3.57 -12.57 -13.75
N CYS A 87 3.18 -13.53 -12.89
CA CYS A 87 1.79 -13.73 -12.52
C CYS A 87 1.16 -12.51 -11.82
N ALA A 88 1.91 -11.84 -10.94
CA ALA A 88 1.45 -10.67 -10.19
C ALA A 88 1.13 -9.46 -11.09
N ILE A 89 1.68 -9.40 -12.31
CA ILE A 89 1.35 -8.36 -13.30
C ILE A 89 -0.10 -8.51 -13.75
N ASP A 90 -0.52 -9.74 -14.04
CA ASP A 90 -1.81 -10.02 -14.66
C ASP A 90 -2.90 -10.22 -13.62
N ASP A 91 -2.59 -10.86 -12.50
CA ASP A 91 -3.57 -11.29 -11.49
C ASP A 91 -3.17 -10.87 -10.07
N SER A 92 -4.14 -10.90 -9.16
CA SER A 92 -3.94 -10.67 -7.72
C SER A 92 -4.78 -11.65 -6.92
N LEU A 93 -4.19 -12.20 -5.85
CA LEU A 93 -4.95 -13.03 -4.92
C LEU A 93 -5.68 -12.20 -3.86
N LEU A 94 -5.46 -10.89 -3.82
CA LEU A 94 -6.02 -9.98 -2.82
C LEU A 94 -7.25 -9.22 -3.30
N CYS A 95 -7.34 -8.92 -4.59
CA CYS A 95 -8.42 -8.10 -5.13
C CYS A 95 -8.63 -8.28 -6.63
N ASP A 96 -9.74 -7.74 -7.13
CA ASP A 96 -9.96 -7.61 -8.57
C ASP A 96 -8.94 -6.64 -9.21
N PRO A 97 -8.56 -6.83 -10.49
CA PRO A 97 -7.54 -6.03 -11.17
C PRO A 97 -7.77 -4.51 -11.16
N GLU A 98 -9.02 -4.05 -11.15
CA GLU A 98 -9.36 -2.63 -11.10
C GLU A 98 -9.09 -2.00 -9.71
N SER A 99 -9.08 -2.80 -8.65
CA SER A 99 -8.94 -2.34 -7.27
C SER A 99 -7.49 -2.07 -6.84
N ARG A 100 -6.51 -2.52 -7.65
CA ARG A 100 -5.07 -2.30 -7.44
C ARG A 100 -4.51 -1.09 -8.19
N ASN A 101 -5.37 -0.20 -8.72
CA ASN A 101 -4.96 1.01 -9.43
C ASN A 101 -5.30 2.27 -8.62
N PHE A 102 -4.25 3.03 -8.27
CA PHE A 102 -4.35 4.23 -7.47
C PHE A 102 -3.82 5.45 -8.24
N ASP A 103 -4.55 6.56 -8.17
CA ASP A 103 -4.17 7.84 -8.75
C ASP A 103 -4.00 8.87 -7.63
N THR A 104 -2.80 9.43 -7.51
CA THR A 104 -2.47 10.37 -6.43
C THR A 104 -3.25 11.68 -6.53
N ARG A 105 -3.69 12.08 -7.72
CA ARG A 105 -4.53 13.27 -7.93
C ARG A 105 -5.94 13.02 -7.45
N MET A 106 -6.49 11.82 -7.68
CA MET A 106 -7.77 11.39 -7.13
C MET A 106 -7.72 11.34 -5.61
N LEU A 107 -6.69 10.71 -5.03
CA LEU A 107 -6.50 10.67 -3.57
C LEU A 107 -6.38 12.09 -2.98
N ALA A 108 -5.55 12.95 -3.57
CA ALA A 108 -5.43 14.33 -3.13
C ALA A 108 -6.74 15.13 -3.28
N LYS A 109 -7.56 14.82 -4.29
CA LYS A 109 -8.90 15.42 -4.43
C LYS A 109 -9.82 14.94 -3.31
N ALA A 110 -9.82 13.65 -2.99
CA ALA A 110 -10.60 13.12 -1.89
C ALA A 110 -10.23 13.80 -0.56
N ILE A 111 -8.94 13.92 -0.24
CA ILE A 111 -8.50 14.63 0.98
C ILE A 111 -8.96 16.09 1.01
N ARG A 112 -8.94 16.80 -0.12
CA ARG A 112 -9.51 18.17 -0.19
C ARG A 112 -11.02 18.18 0.05
N CYS A 113 -11.76 17.20 -0.47
CA CYS A 113 -13.18 17.06 -0.19
C CYS A 113 -13.44 16.80 1.30
N LEU A 114 -12.68 15.88 1.91
CA LEU A 114 -12.76 15.61 3.34
C LEU A 114 -12.49 16.86 4.18
N GLY A 115 -11.51 17.67 3.79
CA GLY A 115 -11.23 18.97 4.39
C GLY A 115 -12.42 19.93 4.33
N ARG A 116 -13.16 19.97 3.20
CA ARG A 116 -14.39 20.77 3.08
C ARG A 116 -15.51 20.24 3.96
N VAL A 117 -15.73 18.93 4.00
CA VAL A 117 -16.73 18.30 4.88
C VAL A 117 -16.45 18.71 6.33
N ARG A 118 -15.16 18.69 6.74
CA ARG A 118 -14.73 19.13 8.07
C ARG A 118 -15.01 20.61 8.32
N SER A 119 -14.76 21.51 7.36
CA SER A 119 -14.93 22.96 7.58
C SER A 119 -16.37 23.46 7.40
N GLU A 120 -17.13 22.85 6.48
CA GLU A 120 -18.44 23.32 6.04
C GLU A 120 -19.59 22.47 6.61
N SER A 121 -19.29 21.33 7.25
CA SER A 121 -20.28 20.41 7.83
C SER A 121 -21.37 20.01 6.83
N THR A 122 -21.00 19.82 5.57
CA THR A 122 -21.87 19.38 4.49
C THR A 122 -21.37 18.04 3.95
N PRO A 123 -22.25 17.04 3.73
CA PRO A 123 -21.85 15.75 3.14
C PRO A 123 -21.23 15.93 1.75
N GLU A 124 -20.34 15.02 1.37
CA GLU A 124 -19.75 14.97 0.03
C GLU A 124 -20.15 13.65 -0.67
N PRO A 125 -21.28 13.64 -1.40
CA PRO A 125 -21.70 12.48 -2.16
C PRO A 125 -20.61 12.00 -3.14
N GLY A 126 -20.35 10.70 -3.16
CA GLY A 126 -19.32 10.09 -4.01
C GLY A 126 -17.89 10.31 -3.50
N PHE A 127 -17.70 10.80 -2.27
CA PHE A 127 -16.41 10.72 -1.59
C PHE A 127 -15.98 9.26 -1.48
N VAL A 128 -14.73 8.96 -1.84
CA VAL A 128 -14.18 7.62 -1.78
C VAL A 128 -12.69 7.66 -1.44
N ILE A 129 -12.29 6.79 -0.52
CA ILE A 129 -10.92 6.33 -0.35
C ILE A 129 -10.95 4.81 -0.60
N PRO A 130 -10.25 4.31 -1.64
CA PRO A 130 -10.33 2.89 -2.01
C PRO A 130 -10.08 1.97 -0.82
N TYR A 131 -11.00 1.02 -0.59
CA TYR A 131 -10.88 0.03 0.49
C TYR A 131 -9.54 -0.71 0.40
N HIS A 132 -9.19 -1.21 -0.79
CA HIS A 132 -7.97 -1.98 -0.97
C HIS A 132 -6.71 -1.18 -0.62
N LEU A 133 -6.68 0.15 -0.86
CA LEU A 133 -5.56 0.99 -0.43
C LEU A 133 -5.45 1.07 1.09
N ARG A 134 -6.58 1.28 1.79
CA ARG A 134 -6.60 1.30 3.26
C ARG A 134 -6.10 -0.02 3.83
N TYR A 135 -6.65 -1.13 3.33
CA TYR A 135 -6.23 -2.48 3.68
C TYR A 135 -4.73 -2.72 3.48
N LEU A 136 -4.16 -2.33 2.33
CA LEU A 136 -2.72 -2.50 2.10
C LEU A 136 -1.85 -1.67 3.06
N LEU A 137 -2.28 -0.45 3.41
CA LEU A 137 -1.57 0.38 4.38
C LEU A 137 -1.65 -0.20 5.79
N GLU A 138 -2.81 -0.75 6.18
CA GLU A 138 -2.97 -1.52 7.43
C GLU A 138 -2.07 -2.74 7.45
N ALA A 139 -2.08 -3.55 6.38
CA ALA A 139 -1.25 -4.74 6.27
C ALA A 139 0.26 -4.41 6.26
N ALA A 140 0.66 -3.23 5.75
CA ALA A 140 2.02 -2.74 5.82
C ALA A 140 2.41 -2.25 7.22
N ALA A 141 1.52 -1.52 7.90
CA ALA A 141 1.71 -1.10 9.28
C ALA A 141 1.78 -2.30 10.24
N GLY A 142 0.97 -3.34 9.98
CA GLY A 142 0.73 -4.44 10.91
C GLY A 142 -0.19 -4.04 12.05
N SER A 143 -0.11 -4.77 13.17
CA SER A 143 -1.03 -4.62 14.31
C SER A 143 -0.75 -3.41 15.22
N GLU A 144 0.27 -2.60 14.94
CA GLU A 144 0.69 -1.50 15.81
C GLU A 144 0.50 -0.13 15.14
N GLY A 145 -0.10 0.82 15.86
CA GLY A 145 -0.11 2.24 15.48
C GLY A 145 -1.24 2.70 14.56
N VAL A 146 -2.10 1.80 14.08
CA VAL A 146 -3.31 2.15 13.32
C VAL A 146 -4.49 2.34 14.27
N ASN A 147 -5.27 3.40 14.07
CA ASN A 147 -6.51 3.61 14.80
C ASN A 147 -7.57 2.57 14.39
N ASP A 148 -8.18 1.90 15.36
CA ASP A 148 -9.28 0.95 15.17
C ASP A 148 -10.62 1.69 14.98
N GLU A 149 -10.70 2.48 13.92
CA GLU A 149 -11.92 3.16 13.50
C GLU A 149 -12.58 2.37 12.37
N ASP A 150 -13.89 2.20 12.44
CA ASP A 150 -14.68 1.64 11.34
C ASP A 150 -14.74 2.66 10.19
N SER A 151 -13.68 2.65 9.37
CA SER A 151 -13.51 3.63 8.30
C SER A 151 -14.58 3.53 7.22
N GLU A 152 -15.21 2.37 7.00
CA GLU A 152 -16.37 2.24 6.12
C GLU A 152 -17.57 3.01 6.67
N ALA A 153 -17.88 2.82 7.97
CA ALA A 153 -18.97 3.56 8.60
C ALA A 153 -18.71 5.07 8.59
N LEU A 154 -17.47 5.50 8.83
CA LEU A 154 -17.10 6.93 8.73
C LEU A 154 -17.27 7.46 7.30
N ILE A 155 -16.89 6.67 6.27
CA ILE A 155 -17.08 7.04 4.86
C ILE A 155 -18.56 7.18 4.53
N GLY A 156 -19.41 6.23 4.94
CA GLY A 156 -20.86 6.27 4.71
C GLY A 156 -21.52 7.52 5.32
N ILE A 157 -21.05 7.98 6.48
CA ILE A 157 -21.54 9.23 7.09
C ILE A 157 -21.03 10.46 6.31
N VAL A 158 -19.76 10.45 5.86
CA VAL A 158 -19.17 11.55 5.06
C VAL A 158 -19.87 11.70 3.71
N THR A 159 -20.25 10.60 3.06
CA THR A 159 -21.01 10.61 1.80
C THR A 159 -22.47 11.04 1.98
N GLY A 160 -22.98 10.97 3.22
CA GLY A 160 -24.39 11.21 3.56
C GLY A 160 -25.29 10.01 3.29
N GLU A 161 -24.71 8.83 3.08
CA GLU A 161 -25.44 7.56 2.95
C GLU A 161 -25.93 7.07 4.31
N ASP A 162 -25.14 7.33 5.37
CA ASP A 162 -25.46 7.01 6.75
C ASP A 162 -25.74 8.28 7.58
N PRO A 163 -26.62 8.19 8.60
CA PRO A 163 -26.91 9.31 9.48
C PRO A 163 -25.74 9.61 10.42
N VAL A 164 -25.51 10.89 10.71
CA VAL A 164 -24.55 11.31 11.76
C VAL A 164 -25.06 10.81 13.13
N PRO A 165 -24.23 10.11 13.92
CA PRO A 165 -24.62 9.66 15.26
C PRO A 165 -25.00 10.82 16.19
N GLU A 166 -25.92 10.56 17.12
CA GLU A 166 -26.36 11.56 18.11
C GLU A 166 -25.17 12.10 18.92
N GLY A 167 -25.09 13.43 19.06
CA GLY A 167 -24.03 14.09 19.81
C GLY A 167 -22.72 14.31 19.05
N LEU A 168 -22.61 13.85 17.79
CA LEU A 168 -21.50 14.17 16.90
C LEU A 168 -21.94 15.15 15.83
N SER A 169 -20.99 15.96 15.35
CA SER A 169 -21.13 16.72 14.11
C SER A 169 -20.48 15.97 12.95
N LEU A 170 -20.89 16.32 11.73
CA LEU A 170 -20.21 15.82 10.53
C LEU A 170 -18.73 16.25 10.48
N SER A 171 -18.41 17.40 11.07
CA SER A 171 -17.03 17.86 11.24
C SER A 171 -16.20 16.91 12.12
N ASP A 172 -16.80 16.40 13.21
CA ASP A 172 -16.14 15.43 14.09
C ASP A 172 -15.87 14.11 13.37
N VAL A 173 -16.84 13.62 12.61
CA VAL A 173 -16.72 12.39 11.82
C VAL A 173 -15.64 12.53 10.75
N ALA A 174 -15.62 13.64 10.00
CA ALA A 174 -14.57 13.91 9.03
C ALA A 174 -13.18 14.03 9.69
N GLY A 175 -13.11 14.60 10.91
CA GLY A 175 -11.90 14.65 11.71
C GLY A 175 -11.41 13.26 12.11
N ARG A 176 -12.29 12.37 12.55
CA ARG A 176 -11.93 10.97 12.87
C ARG A 176 -11.42 10.22 11.64
N LEU A 177 -12.10 10.37 10.50
CA LEU A 177 -11.66 9.73 9.26
C LEU A 177 -10.27 10.24 8.84
N GLN A 178 -10.02 11.55 8.93
CA GLN A 178 -8.69 12.10 8.65
C GLN A 178 -7.63 11.56 9.61
N ASN A 179 -7.93 11.48 10.91
CA ASN A 179 -7.00 10.92 11.91
C ASN A 179 -6.69 9.44 11.65
N TYR A 180 -7.68 8.67 11.20
CA TYR A 180 -7.47 7.29 10.77
C TYR A 180 -6.52 7.23 9.57
N LEU A 181 -6.75 8.01 8.52
CA LEU A 181 -5.87 8.07 7.34
C LEU A 181 -4.44 8.53 7.70
N ASP A 182 -4.32 9.50 8.60
CA ASP A 182 -3.03 9.95 9.13
C ASP A 182 -2.30 8.79 9.84
N SER A 183 -3.02 8.02 10.67
CA SER A 183 -2.45 6.87 11.38
C SER A 183 -1.96 5.77 10.43
N LEU A 184 -2.68 5.53 9.32
CA LEU A 184 -2.23 4.58 8.30
C LEU A 184 -0.89 5.00 7.69
N VAL A 185 -0.76 6.28 7.31
CA VAL A 185 0.47 6.80 6.68
C VAL A 185 1.62 6.84 7.69
N ASP A 186 1.37 7.25 8.92
CA ASP A 186 2.41 7.37 9.95
C ASP A 186 2.91 6.00 10.43
N ALA A 187 2.05 4.98 10.43
CA ALA A 187 2.43 3.61 10.77
C ALA A 187 3.06 2.84 9.59
N ALA A 188 2.79 3.23 8.34
CA ALA A 188 3.27 2.54 7.15
C ALA A 188 4.82 2.60 7.03
N PRO A 189 5.53 1.46 7.07
CA PRO A 189 6.98 1.45 7.02
C PRO A 189 7.56 1.58 5.60
N GLY A 190 8.86 1.87 5.52
CA GLY A 190 9.58 1.93 4.23
C GLY A 190 9.11 3.08 3.34
N ASN A 191 8.96 2.80 2.04
CA ASN A 191 8.52 3.82 1.07
C ASN A 191 6.99 3.94 0.96
N TRP A 192 6.20 3.10 1.66
CA TRP A 192 4.73 3.17 1.66
C TRP A 192 4.26 4.55 2.15
N ALA A 193 4.74 5.00 3.32
CA ALA A 193 4.40 6.32 3.85
C ALA A 193 4.79 7.47 2.92
N THR A 194 5.92 7.34 2.20
CA THR A 194 6.39 8.38 1.29
C THR A 194 5.53 8.45 0.03
N LEU A 195 5.20 7.29 -0.55
CA LEU A 195 4.38 7.20 -1.76
C LEU A 195 2.93 7.61 -1.52
N PHE A 196 2.39 7.35 -0.32
CA PHE A 196 1.02 7.70 0.06
C PHE A 196 0.92 8.90 1.01
N ALA A 197 1.99 9.71 1.12
CA ALA A 197 2.06 10.87 2.01
C ALA A 197 0.93 11.90 1.78
N MET A 198 0.29 11.90 0.62
CA MET A 198 -0.81 12.82 0.31
C MET A 198 -2.08 12.54 1.10
N LEU A 199 -2.25 11.33 1.64
CA LEU A 199 -3.39 10.99 2.49
C LEU A 199 -3.32 11.67 3.86
N ARG A 200 -2.10 12.02 4.29
CA ARG A 200 -1.86 12.66 5.57
C ARG A 200 -2.24 14.13 5.54
N SER A 201 -2.90 14.59 6.59
CA SER A 201 -3.14 15.99 6.83
C SER A 201 -1.82 16.76 6.99
N ARG A 202 -1.81 18.03 6.57
CA ARG A 202 -0.64 18.91 6.68
C ARG A 202 -0.70 19.77 7.93
#